data_AF-A0A0C9ZHC8-F1
#
_entry.id   AF-A0A0C9ZHC8-F1
#
_cell.length_a   1.000
_cell.length_b   1.000
_cell.length_c   1.000
_cell.angle_alpha   90.00
_cell.angle_beta   90.00
_cell.angle_gamma   90.00
#
_symmetry.space_group_name_H-M   'P 1'
#
loop_
_entity.id
_entity.type
_entity.pdbx_description
1 polymer ?
#
loop_
_entity_poly.entity_id
_entity_poly.type
_entity_poly.pdbx_seq_one_letter_code
_entity_poly.pdbx_strand_id
1 'polypeptide(L)'
;MTGVVKLDFRFSIIQTLIGYQAFNEGISKLKQVTGRDHCAIQCYIIAAVARSVPCKFLMAIHVLLDFHYLLQAPSFTMQSIDRVASALQEFHSHKEAIVSQGV
;
A
#
# COMPACT_ATOMS: atom_id res chain seq x y z
N MET A 1 -3.79 13.31 19.34
CA MET A 1 -4.27 12.93 18.00
C MET A 1 -4.23 11.41 17.90
N THR A 2 -5.37 10.76 17.64
CA THR A 2 -5.43 9.32 17.42
C THR A 2 -4.79 8.93 16.08
N GLY A 3 -4.44 7.66 15.91
CA GLY A 3 -3.79 7.17 14.68
C GLY A 3 -4.61 7.43 13.41
N VAL A 4 -5.93 7.31 13.49
CA VAL A 4 -6.88 7.54 12.39
C VAL A 4 -6.82 8.97 11.89
N VAL A 5 -6.93 9.95 12.79
CA VAL A 5 -6.90 11.38 12.43
C VAL A 5 -5.55 11.77 11.79
N LYS A 6 -4.46 11.19 12.30
CA LYS A 6 -3.12 11.42 11.75
C LYS A 6 -2.95 10.82 10.35
N LEU A 7 -3.57 9.66 10.10
CA LEU A 7 -3.56 9.02 8.79
C LEU A 7 -4.38 9.84 7.78
N ASP A 8 -5.62 10.22 8.14
CA ASP A 8 -6.48 11.05 7.30
C ASP A 8 -5.82 12.37 6.90
N PHE A 9 -5.18 13.05 7.87
CA PHE A 9 -4.44 14.28 7.61
C PHE A 9 -3.29 14.07 6.61
N ARG A 10 -2.62 12.93 6.64
CA ARG A 10 -1.54 12.64 5.68
C ARG A 10 -2.10 12.42 4.28
N PHE A 11 -3.17 11.66 4.17
CA PHE A 11 -3.87 11.46 2.90
C PHE A 11 -4.37 12.79 2.32
N SER A 12 -4.80 13.75 3.15
CA SER A 12 -5.27 15.06 2.67
C SER A 12 -4.15 15.99 2.17
N ILE A 13 -2.90 15.78 2.59
CA ILE A 13 -1.76 16.64 2.18
C ILE A 13 -0.84 15.98 1.15
N ILE A 14 -1.02 14.69 0.83
CA ILE A 14 -0.23 14.00 -0.18
C ILE A 14 -0.54 14.60 -1.55
N GLN A 15 0.52 14.92 -2.29
CA GLN A 15 0.39 15.39 -3.66
C GLN A 15 -0.26 14.30 -4.51
N THR A 16 -1.40 14.63 -5.11
CA THR A 16 -2.17 13.70 -5.94
C THR A 16 -1.46 13.52 -7.29
N LEU A 17 -1.22 12.27 -7.67
CA LEU A 17 -0.67 11.91 -8.97
C LEU A 17 -1.75 12.02 -10.06
N ILE A 18 -1.36 12.40 -11.27
CA ILE A 18 -2.30 12.50 -12.40
C ILE A 18 -2.94 11.12 -12.63
N GLY A 19 -4.28 11.09 -12.74
CA GLY A 19 -5.05 9.86 -12.94
C GLY A 19 -5.46 9.13 -11.66
N TYR A 20 -5.03 9.61 -10.48
CA TYR A 20 -5.44 9.08 -9.18
C TYR A 20 -6.39 10.03 -8.45
N GLN A 21 -7.24 9.47 -7.61
CA GLN A 21 -8.22 10.23 -6.83
C GLN A 21 -7.56 10.91 -5.62
N ALA A 22 -7.91 12.17 -5.36
CA ALA A 22 -7.47 12.89 -4.16
C ALA A 22 -8.35 12.52 -2.95
N PHE A 23 -7.74 12.49 -1.76
CA PHE A 23 -8.42 12.20 -0.49
C PHE A 23 -8.37 13.40 0.46
N ASN A 24 -8.93 14.54 0.02
CA ASN A 24 -8.87 15.83 0.74
C ASN A 24 -9.46 15.78 2.16
N GLU A 25 -10.39 14.86 2.43
CA GLU A 25 -10.98 14.65 3.76
C GLU A 25 -10.42 13.42 4.49
N GLY A 26 -9.34 12.82 3.96
CA GLY A 26 -8.83 11.52 4.41
C GLY A 26 -9.61 10.34 3.82
N ILE A 27 -9.26 9.15 4.29
CA ILE A 27 -9.81 7.87 3.79
C ILE A 27 -10.86 7.29 4.73
N SER A 28 -10.88 7.69 6.01
CA SER A 28 -11.78 7.11 7.01
C SER A 28 -13.25 7.49 6.82
N LYS A 29 -13.53 8.52 6.00
CA LYS A 29 -14.90 8.96 5.69
C LYS A 29 -15.50 8.31 4.44
N LEU A 30 -14.74 7.46 3.74
CA LEU A 30 -15.22 6.79 2.53
C LEU A 30 -16.37 5.83 2.88
N LYS A 31 -17.57 6.13 2.38
CA LYS A 31 -18.76 5.28 2.57
C LYS A 31 -18.80 4.11 1.59
N GLN A 32 -18.20 4.30 0.42
CA GLN A 32 -18.06 3.28 -0.62
C GLN A 32 -16.66 3.40 -1.20
N VAL A 33 -15.98 2.26 -1.34
CA VAL A 33 -14.63 2.18 -1.90
C VAL A 33 -14.72 1.42 -3.22
N THR A 34 -14.40 2.09 -4.32
CA THR A 34 -14.35 1.50 -5.65
C THR A 34 -12.97 0.90 -5.93
N GLY A 35 -12.84 0.11 -7.01
CA GLY A 35 -11.53 -0.40 -7.43
C GLY A 35 -10.49 0.71 -7.71
N ARG A 36 -10.95 1.87 -8.22
CA ARG A 36 -10.08 3.05 -8.40
C ARG A 36 -9.62 3.63 -7.08
N ASP A 37 -10.51 3.68 -6.08
CA ASP A 37 -10.15 4.12 -4.73
C ASP A 37 -9.12 3.19 -4.11
N HIS A 38 -9.30 1.86 -4.24
CA HIS A 38 -8.33 0.88 -3.77
C HIS A 38 -6.94 1.11 -4.38
N CYS A 39 -6.86 1.27 -5.69
CA CYS A 39 -5.59 1.54 -6.38
C CYS A 39 -4.94 2.85 -5.89
N ALA A 40 -5.72 3.92 -5.74
CA ALA A 40 -5.20 5.19 -5.23
C ALA A 40 -4.73 5.09 -3.77
N ILE A 41 -5.48 4.39 -2.92
CA ILE A 41 -5.09 4.15 -1.52
C ILE A 41 -3.79 3.35 -1.46
N GLN A 42 -3.64 2.30 -2.28
CA GLN A 42 -2.42 1.50 -2.37
C GLN A 42 -1.20 2.34 -2.79
N CYS A 43 -1.36 3.26 -3.75
CA CYS A 43 -0.26 4.15 -4.14
C CYS A 43 0.15 5.10 -3.01
N TYR A 44 -0.80 5.62 -2.25
CA TYR A 44 -0.52 6.64 -1.24
C TYR A 44 -0.18 6.08 0.14
N ILE A 45 -0.55 4.83 0.46
CA ILE A 45 -0.34 4.27 1.80
C ILE A 45 1.14 4.24 2.18
N ILE A 46 2.03 3.93 1.23
CA ILE A 46 3.49 3.94 1.45
C ILE A 46 3.94 5.33 1.89
N ALA A 47 3.56 6.38 1.16
CA ALA A 47 3.90 7.76 1.48
C ALA A 47 3.27 8.20 2.83
N ALA A 48 2.03 7.78 3.09
CA ALA A 48 1.31 8.12 4.31
C ALA A 48 1.96 7.49 5.57
N VAL A 49 2.57 6.31 5.46
CA VAL A 49 3.19 5.63 6.61
C VAL A 49 4.71 5.75 6.67
N ALA A 50 5.38 6.23 5.61
CA ALA A 50 6.85 6.29 5.46
C ALA A 50 7.62 6.87 6.66
N ARG A 51 7.02 7.83 7.37
CA ARG A 51 7.65 8.52 8.52
C ARG A 51 7.14 8.05 9.87
N SER A 52 6.44 6.92 9.95
CA SER A 52 5.80 6.46 11.19
C SER A 52 5.95 5.00 11.51
N VAL A 53 6.60 4.26 10.63
CA VAL A 53 6.84 2.84 10.81
C VAL A 53 8.30 2.54 10.45
N PRO A 54 8.91 1.48 11.01
CA PRO A 54 10.27 1.09 10.65
C PRO A 54 10.39 0.78 9.16
N CYS A 55 11.58 0.98 8.58
CA CYS A 55 11.82 0.72 7.15
C CYS A 55 11.44 -0.71 6.75
N LYS A 56 11.67 -1.71 7.60
CA LYS A 56 11.28 -3.10 7.33
C LYS A 56 9.77 -3.29 7.19
N PHE A 57 8.97 -2.53 7.94
CA PHE A 57 7.52 -2.55 7.81
C PHE A 57 7.07 -1.90 6.49
N LEU A 58 7.71 -0.78 6.10
CA LEU A 58 7.46 -0.18 4.79
C LEU A 58 7.80 -1.11 3.64
N MET A 59 8.95 -1.80 3.73
CA MET A 59 9.35 -2.79 2.73
C MET A 59 8.34 -3.93 2.65
N ALA A 60 7.88 -4.46 3.78
CA ALA A 60 6.87 -5.52 3.79
C ALA A 60 5.56 -5.08 3.11
N ILE A 61 5.10 -3.85 3.34
CA ILE A 61 3.93 -3.29 2.66
C ILE A 61 4.19 -3.09 1.16
N HIS A 62 5.34 -2.51 0.80
CA HIS A 62 5.70 -2.25 -0.59
C HIS A 62 5.70 -3.54 -1.42
N VAL A 63 6.39 -4.57 -0.92
CA VAL A 63 6.49 -5.86 -1.60
C VAL A 63 5.14 -6.57 -1.69
N LEU A 64 4.28 -6.43 -0.67
CA LEU A 64 2.92 -6.95 -0.73
C LEU A 64 2.07 -6.26 -1.81
N LEU A 65 2.23 -4.94 -1.96
CA LEU A 65 1.55 -4.17 -3.01
C LEU A 65 2.07 -4.55 -4.40
N ASP A 66 3.38 -4.69 -4.57
CA ASP A 66 3.98 -5.14 -5.83
C ASP A 66 3.47 -6.52 -6.22
N PHE A 67 3.43 -7.46 -5.27
CA PHE A 67 2.82 -8.78 -5.48
C PHE A 67 1.37 -8.67 -5.93
N HIS A 68 0.56 -7.84 -5.25
CA HIS A 68 -0.84 -7.63 -5.59
C HIS A 68 -1.01 -7.06 -7.01
N TYR A 69 -0.20 -6.07 -7.40
CA TYR A 69 -0.21 -5.50 -8.75
C TYR A 69 0.22 -6.51 -9.81
N LEU A 70 1.24 -7.33 -9.53
CA LEU A 70 1.69 -8.38 -10.45
C LEU A 70 0.60 -9.43 -10.68
N LEU A 71 -0.19 -9.78 -9.66
CA LEU A 71 -1.32 -10.71 -9.78
C LEU A 71 -2.49 -10.14 -10.61
N GLN A 72 -2.60 -8.83 -10.74
CA GLN A 72 -3.65 -8.18 -11.55
C GLN A 72 -3.30 -8.12 -13.05
N ALA A 73 -2.15 -8.67 -13.46
CA ALA A 73 -1.79 -8.71 -14.87
C ALA A 73 -2.85 -9.47 -15.70
N PRO A 74 -3.23 -8.97 -16.89
CA PRO A 74 -4.26 -9.61 -17.72
C PRO A 74 -3.82 -10.97 -18.28
N SER A 75 -2.51 -11.25 -18.30
CA SER A 75 -1.94 -12.52 -18.69
C SER A 75 -0.58 -12.75 -18.01
N PHE A 76 -0.21 -14.03 -17.86
CA PHE A 76 1.05 -14.42 -17.23
C PHE A 76 1.99 -15.05 -18.26
N THR A 77 3.22 -14.54 -18.30
CA THR A 77 4.35 -15.20 -18.95
C THR A 77 5.16 -15.95 -17.90
N MET A 78 6.09 -16.82 -18.31
CA MET A 78 7.03 -17.46 -17.38
C MET A 78 7.79 -16.39 -16.56
N GLN A 79 8.21 -15.30 -17.19
CA GLN A 79 8.84 -14.17 -16.50
C GLN A 79 7.90 -13.49 -15.49
N SER A 80 6.62 -13.34 -15.81
CA SER A 80 5.63 -12.78 -14.89
C SER A 80 5.45 -13.68 -13.67
N ILE A 81 5.43 -14.99 -13.86
CA ILE A 81 5.32 -15.98 -12.77
C ILE A 81 6.56 -15.92 -11.87
N ASP A 82 7.76 -15.84 -12.45
CA ASP A 82 9.00 -15.71 -11.67
C ASP A 82 9.00 -14.43 -10.81
N ARG A 83 8.50 -13.31 -11.36
CA ARG A 83 8.35 -12.05 -10.62
C ARG A 83 7.36 -12.16 -9.47
N VAL A 84 6.21 -12.81 -9.69
CA VAL A 84 5.20 -13.06 -8.64
C VAL A 84 5.81 -13.92 -7.52
N ALA A 85 6.50 -15.00 -7.86
CA ALA A 85 7.16 -15.87 -6.90
C ALA A 85 8.24 -15.13 -6.09
N SER A 86 9.04 -14.30 -6.76
CA SER A 86 10.09 -13.50 -6.14
C SER A 86 9.52 -12.47 -5.16
N ALA A 87 8.47 -11.73 -5.57
CA ALA A 87 7.78 -10.78 -4.70
C ALA A 87 7.15 -11.48 -3.48
N LEU A 88 6.57 -12.67 -3.67
CA LEU A 88 6.02 -13.44 -2.55
C LEU A 88 7.12 -13.88 -1.56
N GLN A 89 8.27 -14.34 -2.07
CA GLN A 89 9.40 -14.73 -1.25
C GLN A 89 9.97 -13.53 -0.46
N GLU A 90 10.10 -12.38 -1.11
CA GLU A 90 10.56 -11.14 -0.47
C GLU A 90 9.54 -10.63 0.57
N PHE A 91 8.24 -10.81 0.35
CA PHE A 91 7.26 -10.52 1.39
C PHE A 91 7.47 -11.43 2.61
N HIS A 92 7.70 -12.73 2.39
CA HIS A 92 7.96 -13.67 3.47
C HIS A 92 9.22 -13.36 4.29
N SER A 93 10.25 -12.75 3.70
CA SER A 93 11.44 -12.32 4.46
C SER A 93 11.18 -11.10 5.34
N HIS A 94 10.12 -10.32 5.06
CA HIS A 94 9.82 -9.07 5.77
C HIS A 94 8.54 -9.11 6.61
N LYS A 95 7.67 -10.11 6.46
CA LYS A 95 6.35 -10.18 7.13
C LYS A 95 6.43 -10.09 8.67
N GLU A 96 7.53 -10.55 9.27
CA GLU A 96 7.74 -10.48 10.72
C GLU A 96 7.77 -9.02 11.22
N ALA A 97 8.19 -8.08 10.37
CA ALA A 97 8.11 -6.66 10.70
C ALA A 97 6.66 -6.19 10.86
N ILE A 98 5.71 -6.73 10.09
CA ILE A 98 4.28 -6.44 10.24
C ILE A 98 3.75 -7.03 11.54
N VAL A 99 4.07 -8.30 11.83
CA VAL A 99 3.63 -8.99 13.04
C VAL A 99 4.17 -8.29 14.30
N SER A 100 5.45 -7.91 14.29
CA SER A 100 6.11 -7.25 15.44
C SER A 100 5.60 -5.83 15.74
N GLN A 101 4.98 -5.16 14.76
CA GLN A 101 4.39 -3.82 14.91
C GLN A 101 2.86 -3.88 15.07
N GLY A 102 2.28 -5.08 14.91
CA GLY A 102 0.84 -5.33 14.82
C GLY A 102 0.28 -6.10 16.01
N VAL A 103 0.80 -5.83 17.21
CA VAL A 103 0.21 -6.21 18.51
C VAL A 103 0.26 -5.02 19.46
#